data_AF-A0A9Q5ZA97-F1
#
_entry.id   AF-A0A9Q5ZA97-F1
#
_cell.length_a   1.000
_cell.length_b   1.000
_cell.length_c   1.000
_cell.angle_alpha   90.00
_cell.angle_beta   90.00
_cell.angle_gamma   90.00
#
_symmetry.space_group_name_H-M   'P 1'
#
loop_
_entity.id
_entity.type
_entity.pdbx_description
1 polymer ?
#
loop_
_entity_poly.entity_id
_entity_poly.type
_entity_poly.pdbx_seq_one_letter_code
_entity_poly.pdbx_strand_id
1 'polypeptide(L)'
;MNVATKKYVAKYRFLKETYERITGKGISDITWYRIVASLKQYFSLSIESANAQSVVETYAGMKCKCPAFSFRTSDFNERWQAFKHFYDAQEVQYTGQQFLVALAEYLRINLDDVPRSTRYYWFSQAELSFSALDVYHSKDLALVAFVAAKWAINKRSQPIKSATIEVLALAK
;
A
#
# COMPACT_ATOMS: atom_id res chain seq x y z
N MET A 1 21.05 -4.84 33.69
CA MET A 1 20.64 -4.23 32.41
C MET A 1 21.41 -2.94 32.22
N ASN A 2 22.26 -2.83 31.19
CA ASN A 2 23.11 -1.66 30.98
C ASN A 2 22.31 -0.44 30.48
N VAL A 3 22.90 0.76 30.51
CA VAL A 3 22.23 2.03 30.13
C VAL A 3 21.72 2.00 28.69
N ALA A 4 22.48 1.39 27.76
CA ALA A 4 22.08 1.27 26.36
C ALA A 4 20.82 0.42 26.18
N THR A 5 20.74 -0.74 26.85
CA THR A 5 19.54 -1.59 26.81
C THR A 5 18.34 -0.85 27.41
N LYS A 6 18.53 -0.08 28.49
CA LYS A 6 17.42 0.71 29.10
C LYS A 6 16.89 1.77 28.13
N LYS A 7 17.78 2.50 27.47
CA LYS A 7 17.42 3.51 26.45
C LYS A 7 16.69 2.88 25.27
N TYR A 8 17.18 1.74 24.76
CA TYR A 8 16.53 1.01 23.68
C TYR A 8 15.11 0.59 24.06
N VAL A 9 14.92 -0.03 25.23
CA VAL A 9 13.59 -0.51 25.67
C VAL A 9 12.62 0.65 25.87
N ALA A 10 13.08 1.76 26.46
CA ALA A 10 12.26 2.97 26.61
C ALA A 10 11.81 3.51 25.24
N LYS A 11 12.74 3.63 24.28
CA LYS A 11 12.42 4.10 22.93
C LYS A 11 11.50 3.13 22.18
N TYR A 12 11.74 1.83 22.31
CA TYR A 12 10.90 0.79 21.71
C TYR A 12 9.45 0.85 22.23
N ARG A 13 9.24 1.10 23.53
CA ARG A 13 7.92 1.29 24.13
C ARG A 13 7.27 2.59 23.64
N PHE A 14 8.01 3.70 23.64
CA PHE A 14 7.53 4.98 23.16
C PHE A 14 7.03 4.92 21.69
N LEU A 15 7.76 4.21 20.83
CA LEU A 15 7.35 3.99 19.44
C LEU A 15 6.05 3.17 19.35
N LYS A 16 5.86 2.17 20.22
CA LYS A 16 4.61 1.41 20.31
C LYS A 16 3.44 2.32 20.69
N GLU A 17 3.61 3.10 21.76
CA GLU A 17 2.59 4.05 22.25
C GLU A 17 2.23 5.09 21.18
N THR A 18 3.23 5.54 20.41
CA THR A 18 3.01 6.45 19.26
C THR A 18 2.12 5.81 18.20
N TYR A 19 2.40 4.55 17.83
CA TYR A 19 1.58 3.80 16.88
C TYR A 19 0.14 3.59 17.40
N GLU A 20 -0.02 3.17 18.65
CA GLU A 20 -1.32 2.92 19.28
C GLU A 20 -2.16 4.20 19.39
N ARG A 21 -1.52 5.33 19.72
CA ARG A 21 -2.16 6.65 19.76
C ARG A 21 -2.72 7.07 18.41
N ILE A 22 -1.96 6.90 17.33
CA ILE A 22 -2.39 7.29 15.97
C ILE A 22 -3.46 6.35 15.44
N THR A 23 -3.34 5.05 15.72
CA THR A 23 -4.30 4.05 15.26
C THR A 23 -5.55 3.93 16.15
N GLY A 24 -5.53 4.56 17.32
CA GLY A 24 -6.60 4.49 18.31
C GLY A 24 -6.83 3.09 18.89
N LYS A 25 -5.85 2.18 18.75
CA LYS A 25 -6.00 0.75 19.08
C LYS A 25 -4.76 0.23 19.78
N GLY A 26 -4.96 -0.34 20.97
CA GLY A 26 -3.91 -1.10 21.66
C GLY A 26 -3.57 -2.40 20.94
N ILE A 27 -2.30 -2.77 20.94
CA ILE A 27 -1.78 -3.99 20.32
C ILE A 27 -0.89 -4.79 21.28
N SER A 28 -0.85 -6.11 21.09
CA SER A 28 0.06 -6.98 21.84
C SER A 28 1.52 -6.73 21.46
N ASP A 29 2.45 -7.03 22.38
CA ASP A 29 3.89 -6.90 22.13
C ASP A 29 4.37 -7.78 20.97
N ILE A 30 3.77 -8.96 20.79
CA ILE A 30 4.05 -9.85 19.65
C ILE A 30 3.62 -9.19 18.33
N THR A 31 2.47 -8.50 18.32
CA THR A 31 2.01 -7.77 17.13
C THR A 31 2.93 -6.60 16.84
N TRP A 32 3.32 -5.84 17.86
CA TRP A 32 4.26 -4.74 17.74
C TRP A 32 5.62 -5.21 17.21
N TYR A 33 6.16 -6.31 17.73
CA TYR A 33 7.41 -6.92 17.26
C TYR A 33 7.36 -7.25 15.76
N ARG A 34 6.26 -7.85 15.28
CA ARG A 34 6.07 -8.16 13.85
C ARG A 34 5.97 -6.90 12.99
N ILE A 35 5.31 -5.85 13.49
CA ILE A 35 5.26 -4.54 12.82
C ILE A 35 6.66 -3.96 12.72
N VAL A 36 7.42 -3.90 13.83
CA VAL A 36 8.79 -3.38 13.83
C VAL A 36 9.69 -4.15 12.86
N ALA A 37 9.60 -5.48 12.81
CA ALA A 37 10.35 -6.28 11.85
C ALA A 37 10.03 -5.89 10.39
N SER A 38 8.75 -5.64 10.09
CA SER A 38 8.32 -5.19 8.76
C SER A 38 8.78 -3.75 8.48
N LEU A 39 8.72 -2.86 9.46
CA LEU A 39 9.21 -1.48 9.32
C LEU A 39 10.73 -1.42 9.12
N LYS A 40 11.49 -2.32 9.75
CA LYS A 40 12.93 -2.49 9.48
C LYS A 40 13.15 -2.85 8.01
N GLN A 41 12.36 -3.79 7.49
CA GLN A 41 12.51 -4.29 6.13
C GLN A 41 12.08 -3.27 5.05
N TYR A 42 10.89 -2.67 5.19
CA TYR A 42 10.29 -1.86 4.12
C TYR A 42 10.54 -0.36 4.30
N PHE A 43 10.71 0.11 5.54
CA PHE A 43 10.90 1.53 5.85
C PHE A 43 12.29 1.83 6.43
N SER A 44 13.20 0.86 6.42
CA SER A 44 14.56 1.00 6.96
C SER A 44 14.58 1.53 8.41
N LEU A 45 13.57 1.18 9.21
CA LEU A 45 13.46 1.62 10.60
C LEU A 45 14.68 1.15 11.39
N SER A 46 15.35 2.08 12.08
CA SER A 46 16.25 1.76 13.18
C SER A 46 15.66 2.35 14.46
N ILE A 47 15.45 1.52 15.49
CA ILE A 47 14.83 1.94 16.75
C ILE A 47 15.61 3.09 17.39
N GLU A 48 16.93 3.08 17.29
CA GLU A 48 17.78 4.09 17.92
C GLU A 48 17.87 5.38 17.09
N SER A 49 17.51 5.35 15.81
CA SER A 49 17.59 6.50 14.91
C SER A 49 16.72 7.68 15.35
N ALA A 50 17.17 8.90 15.06
CA ALA A 50 16.40 10.12 15.29
C ALA A 50 15.08 10.14 14.51
N ASN A 51 15.03 9.51 13.33
CA ASN A 51 13.83 9.47 12.48
C ASN A 51 12.85 8.33 12.84
N ALA A 52 13.14 7.51 13.86
CA ALA A 52 12.37 6.31 14.17
C ALA A 52 10.89 6.62 14.42
N GLN A 53 10.61 7.72 15.14
CA GLN A 53 9.25 8.17 15.41
C GLN A 53 8.53 8.55 14.10
N SER A 54 9.14 9.37 13.25
CA SER A 54 8.55 9.79 11.97
C SER A 54 8.20 8.61 11.08
N VAL A 55 9.04 7.57 11.03
CA VAL A 55 8.75 6.32 10.30
C VAL A 55 7.50 5.63 10.85
N VAL A 56 7.39 5.52 12.17
CA VAL A 56 6.23 4.90 12.83
C VAL A 56 4.95 5.72 12.61
N GLU A 57 5.04 7.05 12.73
CA GLU A 57 3.91 7.97 12.50
C GLU A 57 3.43 7.88 11.05
N THR A 58 4.36 7.88 10.09
CA THR A 58 4.07 7.74 8.66
C THR A 58 3.34 6.42 8.39
N TYR A 59 3.87 5.29 8.87
CA TYR A 59 3.22 4.00 8.71
C TYR A 59 1.85 3.93 9.39
N ALA A 60 1.73 4.43 10.62
CA ALA A 60 0.47 4.44 11.35
C ALA A 60 -0.60 5.28 10.61
N GLY A 61 -0.21 6.45 10.09
CA GLY A 61 -1.08 7.28 9.27
C GLY A 61 -1.53 6.57 8.00
N MET A 62 -0.61 5.96 7.26
CA MET A 62 -0.96 5.14 6.07
C MET A 62 -1.91 4.00 6.41
N LYS A 63 -1.69 3.33 7.55
CA LYS A 63 -2.53 2.22 8.01
C LYS A 63 -3.95 2.66 8.37
N CYS A 64 -4.10 3.85 8.95
CA CYS A 64 -5.41 4.44 9.23
C CYS A 64 -6.16 4.77 7.94
N LYS A 65 -5.48 5.48 7.02
CA LYS A 65 -6.07 5.90 5.73
C LYS A 65 -6.44 4.71 4.85
N CYS A 66 -5.58 3.69 4.83
CA CYS A 66 -5.74 2.52 3.97
C CYS A 66 -5.61 1.23 4.81
N PRO A 67 -6.71 0.69 5.36
CA PRO A 67 -6.69 -0.56 6.11
C PRO A 67 -6.13 -1.74 5.31
N ALA A 68 -6.23 -1.70 3.97
CA ALA A 68 -5.65 -2.71 3.08
C ALA A 68 -4.12 -2.72 3.07
N PHE A 69 -3.46 -1.63 3.51
CA PHE A 69 -2.02 -1.52 3.68
C PHE A 69 -1.56 -2.41 4.85
N SER A 70 -1.20 -3.66 4.55
CA SER A 70 -0.94 -4.68 5.56
C SER A 70 0.14 -5.66 5.12
N PHE A 71 1.20 -5.77 5.91
CA PHE A 71 2.35 -6.67 5.68
C PHE A 71 1.99 -8.17 5.64
N ARG A 72 0.77 -8.55 6.04
CA ARG A 72 0.37 -9.97 6.19
C ARG A 72 -0.18 -10.59 4.91
N THR A 73 -0.35 -9.81 3.86
CA THR A 73 -0.93 -10.29 2.60
C THR A 73 0.14 -10.98 1.76
N SER A 74 -0.19 -12.10 1.11
CA SER A 74 0.76 -12.83 0.25
C SER A 74 1.20 -12.00 -0.97
N ASP A 75 0.35 -11.07 -1.40
CA ASP A 75 0.61 -10.13 -2.48
C ASP A 75 1.34 -8.85 -2.04
N PHE A 76 1.70 -8.73 -0.75
CA PHE A 76 2.23 -7.49 -0.17
C PHE A 76 3.45 -6.97 -0.93
N ASN A 77 4.41 -7.84 -1.27
CA ASN A 77 5.66 -7.43 -1.89
C ASN A 77 5.43 -6.76 -3.25
N GLU A 78 4.60 -7.34 -4.10
CA GLU A 78 4.32 -6.76 -5.42
C GLU A 78 3.56 -5.44 -5.29
N ARG A 79 2.58 -5.37 -4.38
CA ARG A 79 1.86 -4.14 -4.07
C ARG A 79 2.78 -3.07 -3.48
N TRP A 80 3.74 -3.47 -2.66
CA TRP A 80 4.76 -2.60 -2.08
C TRP A 80 5.68 -2.01 -3.15
N GLN A 81 6.06 -2.78 -4.19
CA GLN A 81 6.84 -2.22 -5.30
C GLN A 81 6.08 -1.09 -6.00
N ALA A 82 4.78 -1.28 -6.27
CA ALA A 82 3.95 -0.22 -6.85
C ALA A 82 3.85 0.99 -5.93
N PHE A 83 3.62 0.79 -4.63
CA PHE A 83 3.66 1.87 -3.65
C PHE A 83 4.99 2.63 -3.71
N LYS A 84 6.11 1.91 -3.65
CA LYS A 84 7.45 2.48 -3.52
C LYS A 84 7.85 3.28 -4.75
N HIS A 85 7.45 2.82 -5.94
CA HIS A 85 7.67 3.53 -7.19
C HIS A 85 7.13 4.97 -7.15
N PHE A 86 5.88 5.15 -6.71
CA PHE A 86 5.27 6.49 -6.61
C PHE A 86 5.68 7.23 -5.33
N TYR A 87 5.95 6.52 -4.24
CA TYR A 87 6.36 7.14 -2.98
C TYR A 87 7.75 7.80 -3.05
N ASP A 88 8.65 7.20 -3.84
CA ASP A 88 10.02 7.68 -4.07
C ASP A 88 10.20 8.41 -5.41
N ALA A 89 9.12 8.59 -6.18
CA ALA A 89 9.18 9.25 -7.48
C ALA A 89 9.82 10.64 -7.35
N GLN A 90 10.69 10.98 -8.32
CA GLN A 90 11.23 12.33 -8.44
C GLN A 90 10.15 13.34 -8.83
N GLU A 91 9.16 12.89 -9.60
CA GLU A 91 7.98 13.67 -9.92
C GLU A 91 7.13 13.85 -8.65
N VAL A 92 6.94 15.11 -8.28
CA VAL A 92 6.32 15.47 -6.99
C VAL A 92 4.80 15.42 -7.07
N GLN A 93 4.24 15.64 -8.26
CA GLN A 93 2.81 15.87 -8.45
C GLN A 93 2.33 15.29 -9.78
N TYR A 94 1.09 14.81 -9.78
CA TYR A 94 0.38 14.34 -10.96
C TYR A 94 -1.02 14.93 -10.98
N THR A 95 -1.55 15.24 -12.16
CA THR A 95 -3.03 15.25 -12.29
C THR A 95 -3.57 13.83 -12.13
N GLY A 96 -4.83 13.68 -11.71
CA GLY A 96 -5.43 12.35 -11.59
C GLY A 96 -5.39 11.54 -12.89
N GLN A 97 -5.53 12.20 -14.05
CA GLN A 97 -5.39 11.54 -15.35
C GLN A 97 -3.94 11.11 -15.64
N GLN A 98 -2.95 11.98 -15.40
CA GLN A 98 -1.54 11.64 -15.59
C GLN A 98 -1.13 10.46 -14.71
N PHE A 99 -1.56 10.47 -13.45
CA PHE A 99 -1.29 9.37 -12.53
C PHE A 99 -1.87 8.05 -13.02
N LEU A 100 -3.13 8.03 -13.51
CA LEU A 100 -3.73 6.80 -14.02
C LEU A 100 -2.94 6.22 -15.20
N VAL A 101 -2.45 7.08 -16.11
CA VAL A 101 -1.61 6.65 -17.25
C VAL A 101 -0.30 6.06 -16.75
N ALA A 102 0.43 6.77 -15.88
CA ALA A 102 1.69 6.29 -15.30
C ALA A 102 1.51 4.99 -14.50
N LEU A 103 0.42 4.87 -13.73
CA LEU A 103 0.07 3.67 -12.99
C LEU A 103 -0.19 2.48 -13.90
N ALA A 104 -0.91 2.70 -15.00
CA ALA A 104 -1.23 1.64 -15.94
C ALA A 104 0.00 1.13 -16.68
N GLU A 105 0.90 2.04 -17.08
CA GLU A 105 2.19 1.71 -17.65
C GLU A 105 3.03 0.88 -16.66
N TYR A 106 3.14 1.34 -15.41
CA TYR A 106 3.88 0.64 -14.36
C TYR A 106 3.32 -0.76 -14.09
N LEU A 107 2.00 -0.88 -13.92
CA LEU A 107 1.34 -2.15 -13.67
C LEU A 107 1.19 -3.03 -14.91
N ARG A 108 1.57 -2.53 -16.10
CA ARG A 108 1.39 -3.20 -17.40
C ARG A 108 -0.05 -3.66 -17.61
N ILE A 109 -1.00 -2.76 -17.36
CA ILE A 109 -2.44 -2.99 -17.58
C ILE A 109 -2.97 -2.01 -18.61
N ASN A 110 -4.00 -2.42 -19.34
CA ASN A 110 -4.77 -1.51 -20.18
C ASN A 110 -5.83 -0.80 -19.33
N LEU A 111 -5.81 0.54 -19.27
CA LEU A 111 -6.82 1.30 -18.52
C LEU A 111 -8.23 1.06 -19.06
N ASP A 112 -8.40 0.87 -20.37
CA ASP A 112 -9.73 0.69 -20.96
C ASP A 112 -10.44 -0.57 -20.47
N ASP A 113 -9.67 -1.58 -20.05
CA ASP A 113 -10.17 -2.80 -19.42
C ASP A 113 -10.51 -2.62 -17.93
N VAL A 114 -10.14 -1.48 -17.33
CA VAL A 114 -10.43 -1.14 -15.94
C VAL A 114 -11.73 -0.31 -15.88
N PRO A 115 -12.82 -0.85 -15.29
CA PRO A 115 -14.07 -0.12 -15.12
C PRO A 115 -13.83 1.20 -14.38
N ARG A 116 -14.52 2.27 -14.79
CA ARG A 116 -14.39 3.59 -14.13
C ARG A 116 -14.60 3.47 -12.62
N SER A 117 -15.64 2.74 -12.18
CA SER A 117 -15.93 2.50 -10.76
C SER A 117 -14.76 1.88 -9.99
N THR A 118 -13.98 1.00 -10.63
CA THR A 118 -12.77 0.41 -10.04
C THR A 118 -11.67 1.46 -9.85
N ARG A 119 -11.51 2.39 -10.80
CA ARG A 119 -10.55 3.49 -10.67
C ARG A 119 -10.94 4.41 -9.50
N TYR A 120 -12.20 4.83 -9.41
CA TYR A 120 -12.72 5.60 -8.27
C TYR A 120 -12.51 4.86 -6.94
N TYR A 121 -12.76 3.55 -6.93
CA TYR A 121 -12.56 2.71 -5.75
C TYR A 121 -11.10 2.71 -5.28
N TRP A 122 -10.11 2.67 -6.17
CA TRP A 122 -8.70 2.72 -5.77
C TRP A 122 -8.37 4.01 -5.02
N PHE A 123 -8.86 5.15 -5.50
CA PHE A 123 -8.67 6.45 -4.85
C PHE A 123 -9.39 6.48 -3.50
N SER A 124 -10.65 6.05 -3.44
CA SER A 124 -11.44 6.10 -2.21
C SER A 124 -10.85 5.23 -1.10
N GLN A 125 -10.26 4.08 -1.44
CA GLN A 125 -9.56 3.20 -0.48
C GLN A 125 -8.25 3.80 0.07
N ALA A 126 -7.76 4.88 -0.55
CA ALA A 126 -6.63 5.66 -0.08
C ALA A 126 -7.06 7.01 0.54
N GLU A 127 -8.36 7.18 0.83
CA GLU A 127 -8.98 8.43 1.29
C GLU A 127 -8.80 9.61 0.33
N LEU A 128 -8.71 9.33 -0.97
CA LEU A 128 -8.70 10.33 -2.02
C LEU A 128 -10.01 10.29 -2.81
N SER A 129 -10.46 11.47 -3.26
CA SER A 129 -11.54 11.56 -4.25
C SER A 129 -10.91 11.75 -5.62
N PHE A 130 -11.22 10.87 -6.58
CA PHE A 130 -10.68 10.98 -7.94
C PHE A 130 -11.31 12.16 -8.69
N SER A 131 -10.44 13.02 -9.22
CA SER A 131 -10.69 14.04 -10.22
C SER A 131 -9.60 13.93 -11.27
N ALA A 132 -9.97 13.98 -12.54
CA ALA A 132 -9.00 13.87 -13.63
C ALA A 132 -8.06 15.08 -13.70
N LEU A 133 -8.53 16.26 -13.27
CA LEU A 133 -7.84 17.54 -13.42
C LEU A 133 -7.15 18.00 -12.13
N ASP A 134 -7.56 17.48 -10.97
CA ASP A 134 -6.95 17.86 -9.69
C ASP A 134 -5.52 17.34 -9.63
N VAL A 135 -4.65 18.12 -8.98
CA VAL A 135 -3.25 17.79 -8.76
C VAL A 135 -3.11 17.13 -7.39
N TYR A 136 -2.49 15.96 -7.37
CA TYR A 136 -2.20 15.18 -6.17
C TYR A 136 -0.70 15.06 -5.98
N HIS A 137 -0.26 15.00 -4.72
CA HIS A 137 1.12 14.70 -4.40
C HIS A 137 1.42 13.22 -4.64
N SER A 138 2.56 12.89 -5.26
CA SER A 138 2.89 11.50 -5.61
C SER A 138 2.88 10.55 -4.40
N LYS A 139 3.33 11.06 -3.25
CA LYS A 139 3.29 10.33 -1.97
C LYS A 139 1.88 9.94 -1.51
N ASP A 140 0.86 10.76 -1.78
CA ASP A 140 -0.53 10.42 -1.46
C ASP A 140 -1.08 9.37 -2.43
N LEU A 141 -0.68 9.49 -3.71
CA LEU A 141 -1.02 8.54 -4.77
C LEU A 141 -0.36 7.17 -4.62
N ALA A 142 0.73 7.06 -3.85
CA ALA A 142 1.40 5.78 -3.57
C ALA A 142 0.45 4.74 -2.95
N LEU A 143 -0.47 5.16 -2.07
CA LEU A 143 -1.49 4.27 -1.52
C LEU A 143 -2.51 3.83 -2.57
N VAL A 144 -2.85 4.70 -3.52
CA VAL A 144 -3.71 4.33 -4.66
C VAL A 144 -3.03 3.25 -5.50
N ALA A 145 -1.73 3.40 -5.79
CA ALA A 145 -0.95 2.40 -6.50
C ALA A 145 -0.90 1.05 -5.76
N PHE A 146 -0.73 1.09 -4.43
CA PHE A 146 -0.77 -0.09 -3.57
C PHE A 146 -2.11 -0.83 -3.64
N VAL A 147 -3.23 -0.10 -3.70
CA VAL A 147 -4.57 -0.69 -3.84
C VAL A 147 -4.77 -1.25 -5.25
N ALA A 148 -4.40 -0.48 -6.28
CA ALA A 148 -4.58 -0.85 -7.69
C ALA A 148 -3.78 -2.09 -8.09
N ALA A 149 -2.57 -2.26 -7.53
CA ALA A 149 -1.71 -3.42 -7.80
C ALA A 149 -2.43 -4.75 -7.52
N LYS A 150 -3.30 -4.82 -6.51
CA LYS A 150 -4.10 -6.04 -6.24
C LYS A 150 -5.00 -6.43 -7.41
N TRP A 151 -5.58 -5.44 -8.10
CA TRP A 151 -6.41 -5.70 -9.28
C TRP A 151 -5.58 -6.29 -10.42
N ALA A 152 -4.39 -5.71 -10.68
CA ALA A 152 -3.48 -6.19 -11.71
C ALA A 152 -3.03 -7.63 -11.44
N ILE A 153 -2.67 -7.94 -10.19
CA ILE A 153 -2.30 -9.29 -9.73
C ILE A 153 -3.44 -10.28 -10.00
N ASN A 154 -4.64 -9.94 -9.52
CA ASN A 154 -5.82 -10.79 -9.70
C ASN A 154 -6.15 -11.05 -11.18
N LYS A 155 -5.96 -10.06 -12.06
CA LYS A 155 -6.19 -10.22 -13.49
C LYS A 155 -5.17 -11.14 -14.15
N ARG A 156 -3.89 -11.07 -13.78
CA ARG A 156 -2.85 -11.98 -14.29
C ARG A 156 -3.05 -13.42 -13.79
N SER A 157 -3.54 -13.59 -12.56
CA SER A 157 -3.77 -14.91 -11.95
C SER A 157 -5.03 -15.61 -12.47
N GLN A 158 -5.90 -14.93 -13.22
CA GLN A 158 -7.02 -15.60 -13.88
C GLN A 158 -6.48 -16.31 -15.14
N PRO A 159 -6.49 -17.66 -15.20
CA PRO A 159 -6.37 -18.31 -16.48
C PRO A 159 -7.53 -17.81 -17.33
N ILE A 160 -7.25 -17.44 -18.59
CA ILE A 160 -8.29 -17.22 -19.59
C ILE A 160 -9.21 -18.42 -19.47
N LYS A 161 -10.42 -18.24 -18.96
CA LYS A 161 -11.45 -19.26 -19.07
C LYS A 161 -11.62 -19.42 -20.57
N SER A 162 -10.97 -20.44 -21.13
CA SER A 162 -11.21 -20.86 -22.49
C SER A 162 -12.72 -21.05 -22.55
N ALA A 163 -13.40 -20.17 -23.29
CA ALA A 163 -14.78 -20.39 -23.64
C ALA A 163 -14.75 -21.58 -24.60
N THR A 164 -14.72 -22.80 -24.05
CA THR A 164 -15.08 -23.98 -24.79
C THR A 164 -16.56 -23.80 -25.09
N ILE A 165 -16.85 -23.28 -26.28
CA ILE A 165 -18.19 -23.23 -26.84
C ILE A 165 -18.56 -24.69 -27.11
N GLU A 166 -19.06 -25.39 -26.09
CA GLU A 166 -19.91 -26.57 -26.28
C GLU A 166 -21.32 -26.10 -26.64
N VAL A 167 -21.42 -25.41 -27.78
CA VAL A 167 -22.70 -25.13 -28.43
C VAL A 167 -22.51 -25.54 -29.88
N LEU A 168 -22.72 -26.84 -30.13
CA LEU A 168 -23.22 -27.45 -31.38
C LEU A 168 -22.99 -28.97 -31.34
N ALA A 169 -23.71 -29.67 -30.46
CA ALA A 169 -23.94 -31.11 -30.58
C ALA A 169 -25.42 -31.46 -30.40
N LEU A 170 -26.31 -30.55 -30.83
CA LEU A 170 -27.72 -30.83 -31.10
C LEU A 170 -27.94 -30.69 -32.60
N ALA A 171 -27.47 -31.68 -33.36
CA ALA A 171 -28.01 -32.07 -34.67
C ALA A 171 -27.16 -33.20 -35.28
N LYS A 172 -27.56 -34.45 -35.02
CA LYS A 172 -27.90 -35.42 -36.07
C LYS A 172 -28.65 -36.59 -35.47
#